data_AF-X1JYQ5-F1
#
_entry.id   AF-X1JYQ5-F1
#
_cell.length_a   1.000
_cell.length_b   1.000
_cell.length_c   1.000
_cell.angle_alpha   90.00
_cell.angle_beta   90.00
_cell.angle_gamma   90.00
#
_symmetry.space_group_name_H-M   'P 1'
#
loop_
_entity.id
_entity.type
_entity.pdbx_description
1 polymer ?
#
loop_
_entity_poly.entity_id
_entity_poly.type
_entity_poly.pdbx_seq_one_letter_code
_entity_poly.pdbx_strand_id
1 'polypeptide(L)'
;DLLPQLQGIHPKDFSRHLADREDDKLFYRGFSALFNAKPDFLLICDELMVWLEVKFWISFDRRQLQRTQNIADLCSSDLFASVFKNCPNRVVKLGTKRHIHTQRDSDFIDWADVAQVAEELLRHGADNYTVQALKALVEMDRKKSKHNDFR
;
A
#
# COMPACT_ATOMS: atom_id res chain seq x y z
N ASP A 1 24.86 -23.58 6.03
CA ASP A 1 24.38 -22.22 6.26
C ASP A 1 24.32 -21.38 4.99
N LEU A 2 23.11 -20.98 4.60
CA LEU A 2 22.83 -20.12 3.43
C LEU A 2 23.02 -18.62 3.74
N LEU A 3 22.87 -18.23 5.00
CA LEU A 3 22.95 -16.83 5.46
C LEU A 3 24.25 -16.11 5.08
N PRO A 4 25.46 -16.70 5.23
CA PRO A 4 26.70 -16.06 4.81
C PRO A 4 26.80 -15.88 3.28
N GLN A 5 26.14 -16.73 2.49
CA GLN A 5 26.19 -16.70 1.02
C GLN A 5 25.26 -15.63 0.42
N LEU A 6 24.22 -15.24 1.16
CA LEU A 6 23.26 -14.23 0.74
C LEU A 6 23.63 -12.81 1.20
N GLN A 7 24.64 -12.66 2.06
CA GLN A 7 25.13 -11.35 2.47
C GLN A 7 25.69 -10.57 1.27
N GLY A 8 25.22 -9.33 1.09
CA GLY A 8 25.65 -8.44 0.01
C GLY A 8 24.92 -8.64 -1.33
N ILE A 9 24.05 -9.65 -1.43
CA ILE A 9 23.20 -9.85 -2.61
C ILE A 9 21.90 -9.05 -2.40
N HIS A 10 21.45 -8.33 -3.43
CA HIS A 10 20.16 -7.64 -3.35
C HIS A 10 19.04 -8.69 -3.28
N PRO A 11 18.01 -8.55 -2.41
CA PRO A 11 16.96 -9.56 -2.23
C PRO A 11 16.33 -10.07 -3.54
N LYS A 12 16.10 -9.15 -4.50
CA LYS A 12 15.59 -9.46 -5.86
C LYS A 12 16.38 -10.53 -6.63
N ASP A 13 17.65 -10.71 -6.30
CA ASP A 13 18.58 -11.60 -7.00
C ASP A 13 18.78 -12.93 -6.25
N PHE A 14 18.25 -13.09 -5.03
CA PHE A 14 18.41 -14.31 -4.21
C PHE A 14 18.03 -15.59 -4.94
N SER A 15 16.95 -15.57 -5.74
CA SER A 15 16.48 -16.74 -6.50
C SER A 15 17.49 -17.30 -7.51
N ARG A 16 18.49 -16.51 -7.92
CA ARG A 16 19.56 -16.93 -8.85
C ARG A 16 20.70 -17.67 -8.14
N HIS A 17 20.81 -17.50 -6.83
CA HIS A 17 21.96 -17.97 -6.04
C HIS A 17 21.61 -19.17 -5.13
N LEU A 18 20.37 -19.66 -5.16
CA LEU A 18 19.93 -20.79 -4.35
C LEU A 18 20.13 -22.10 -5.11
N ALA A 19 20.76 -23.07 -4.44
CA ALA A 19 20.95 -24.43 -4.94
C ALA A 19 19.61 -25.19 -5.00
N ASP A 20 19.06 -25.28 -6.21
CA ASP A 20 18.20 -26.35 -6.77
C ASP A 20 17.19 -27.08 -5.88
N ARG A 21 16.44 -26.36 -5.04
CA ARG A 21 15.09 -26.79 -4.68
C ARG A 21 14.07 -25.83 -5.29
N GLU A 22 13.18 -26.38 -6.12
CA GLU A 22 12.14 -25.60 -6.80
C GLU A 22 11.29 -24.79 -5.80
N ASP A 23 11.01 -25.38 -4.63
CA ASP A 23 10.25 -24.73 -3.55
C ASP A 23 10.99 -23.51 -2.98
N ASP A 24 12.30 -23.61 -2.76
CA ASP A 24 13.11 -22.49 -2.27
C ASP A 24 13.16 -21.38 -3.33
N LYS A 25 13.39 -21.73 -4.60
CA LYS A 25 13.37 -20.75 -5.69
C LYS A 25 12.02 -20.04 -5.78
N LEU A 26 10.91 -20.75 -5.59
CA LEU A 26 9.57 -20.19 -5.59
C LEU A 26 9.35 -19.23 -4.41
N PHE A 27 9.71 -19.65 -3.19
CA PHE A 27 9.64 -18.79 -2.00
C PHE A 27 10.43 -17.51 -2.20
N TYR A 28 11.69 -17.61 -2.62
CA TYR A 28 12.55 -16.43 -2.76
C TYR A 28 12.16 -15.53 -3.94
N ARG A 29 11.61 -16.07 -5.03
CA ARG A 29 10.98 -15.25 -6.08
C ARG A 29 9.77 -14.49 -5.54
N GLY A 30 8.91 -15.16 -4.77
CA GLY A 30 7.77 -14.53 -4.12
C GLY A 30 8.19 -13.44 -3.14
N PHE A 31 9.21 -13.74 -2.32
CA PHE A 31 9.75 -12.82 -1.33
C PHE A 31 10.40 -11.61 -1.99
N SER A 32 11.12 -11.83 -3.10
CA SER A 32 11.67 -10.77 -3.95
C SER A 32 10.60 -9.87 -4.54
N ALA A 33 9.43 -10.44 -4.89
CA ALA A 33 8.31 -9.66 -5.39
C ALA A 33 7.82 -8.63 -4.37
N LEU A 34 7.89 -8.93 -3.06
CA LEU A 34 7.53 -7.99 -1.98
C LEU A 34 8.31 -6.68 -2.06
N PHE A 35 9.63 -6.78 -2.26
CA PHE A 35 10.50 -5.60 -2.35
C PHE A 35 10.35 -4.85 -3.67
N ASN A 36 9.86 -5.54 -4.72
CA ASN A 36 9.57 -4.92 -6.02
C ASN A 36 8.17 -4.31 -6.10
N ALA A 37 7.22 -4.77 -5.28
CA ALA A 37 5.84 -4.28 -5.20
C ALA A 37 5.81 -2.78 -4.91
N LYS A 38 6.63 -2.38 -3.92
CA LYS A 38 6.68 -1.05 -3.30
C LYS A 38 5.27 -0.50 -3.03
N PRO A 39 4.46 -1.15 -2.16
CA PRO A 39 3.30 -0.47 -1.62
C PRO A 39 3.78 0.79 -0.89
N ASP A 40 2.97 1.84 -0.88
CA ASP A 40 3.30 3.04 -0.12
C ASP A 40 3.31 2.71 1.39
N PHE A 41 2.33 1.90 1.85
CA PHE A 41 2.34 1.32 3.19
C PHE A 41 1.82 -0.12 3.22
N LEU A 42 2.38 -0.91 4.13
CA LEU A 42 1.84 -2.20 4.56
C LEU A 42 1.56 -2.11 6.07
N LEU A 43 0.30 -2.30 6.45
CA LEU A 43 -0.14 -2.38 7.84
C LEU A 43 -0.50 -3.83 8.15
N ILE A 44 0.11 -4.39 9.19
CA ILE A 44 -0.20 -5.74 9.66
C ILE A 44 -0.84 -5.58 11.03
N CYS A 45 -2.15 -5.76 11.08
CA CYS A 45 -2.92 -5.90 12.31
C CYS A 45 -3.18 -7.39 12.52
N ASP A 46 -3.33 -7.84 13.77
CA ASP A 46 -3.33 -9.28 14.13
C ASP A 46 -4.23 -10.18 13.28
N GLU A 47 -5.32 -9.64 12.70
CA GLU A 47 -6.28 -10.37 11.87
C GLU A 47 -6.34 -9.91 10.41
N LEU A 48 -5.61 -8.86 10.00
CA LEU A 48 -5.68 -8.32 8.65
C LEU A 48 -4.39 -7.64 8.19
N MET A 49 -3.94 -7.96 6.98
CA MET A 49 -2.92 -7.21 6.26
C MET A 49 -3.57 -6.19 5.33
N VAL A 50 -3.34 -4.90 5.58
CA VAL A 50 -3.83 -3.81 4.74
C VAL A 50 -2.69 -3.25 3.90
N TRP A 51 -2.83 -3.36 2.58
CA TRP A 51 -1.88 -2.86 1.59
C TRP A 51 -2.39 -1.53 1.06
N LEU A 52 -1.75 -0.43 1.44
CA LEU A 52 -2.18 0.91 1.07
C LEU A 52 -1.41 1.40 -0.16
N GLU A 53 -2.17 1.73 -1.19
CA GLU A 53 -1.70 2.49 -2.35
C GLU A 53 -2.19 3.93 -2.20
N VAL A 54 -1.26 4.88 -2.20
CA VAL A 54 -1.51 6.25 -1.78
C VAL A 54 -1.27 7.20 -2.95
N LYS A 55 -2.29 7.96 -3.33
CA LYS A 55 -2.18 9.00 -4.35
C LYS A 55 -2.89 10.26 -3.89
N PHE A 56 -2.39 11.44 -4.24
CA PHE A 56 -3.08 12.71 -3.92
C PHE A 56 -3.51 13.45 -5.19
N TRP A 57 -2.60 13.64 -6.15
CA TRP A 57 -2.83 14.47 -7.34
C TRP A 57 -3.08 13.69 -8.63
N ILE A 58 -2.89 12.38 -8.60
CA ILE A 58 -2.94 11.51 -9.79
C ILE A 58 -3.88 10.34 -9.55
N SER A 59 -4.47 9.84 -10.63
CA SER A 59 -5.33 8.67 -10.57
C SER A 59 -4.52 7.39 -10.34
N PHE A 60 -5.17 6.37 -9.77
CA PHE A 60 -4.56 5.07 -9.56
C PHE A 60 -4.35 4.33 -10.88
N ASP A 61 -3.15 3.80 -11.07
CA ASP A 61 -2.83 2.94 -12.21
C ASP A 61 -3.35 1.52 -11.96
N ARG A 62 -4.16 1.00 -12.88
CA ARG A 62 -4.77 -0.34 -12.75
C ARG A 62 -3.75 -1.46 -12.73
N ARG A 63 -2.65 -1.36 -13.50
CA ARG A 63 -1.61 -2.39 -13.52
C ARG A 63 -0.82 -2.38 -12.22
N GLN A 64 -0.57 -1.19 -11.65
CA GLN A 64 0.03 -1.06 -10.33
C GLN A 64 -0.87 -1.72 -9.26
N LEU A 65 -2.16 -1.38 -9.24
CA LEU A 65 -3.12 -1.97 -8.29
C LEU A 65 -3.19 -3.51 -8.41
N GLN A 66 -3.27 -4.03 -9.64
CA GLN A 66 -3.28 -5.48 -9.87
C GLN A 66 -2.00 -6.15 -9.38
N ARG A 67 -0.85 -5.51 -9.59
CA ARG A 67 0.44 -6.00 -9.10
C ARG A 67 0.46 -6.04 -7.57
N THR A 68 -0.04 -5.00 -6.91
CA THR A 68 -0.15 -4.95 -5.46
C THR A 68 -1.08 -6.04 -4.93
N GLN A 69 -2.23 -6.27 -5.58
CA GLN A 69 -3.15 -7.37 -5.23
C GLN A 69 -2.49 -8.75 -5.35
N ASN A 70 -1.83 -9.04 -6.48
CA ASN A 70 -1.17 -10.34 -6.68
C ASN A 70 -0.12 -10.63 -5.59
N ILE A 71 0.55 -9.59 -5.10
CA ILE A 71 1.58 -9.69 -4.07
C ILE A 71 0.94 -9.86 -2.69
N ALA A 72 -0.14 -9.13 -2.43
CA ALA A 72 -0.93 -9.29 -1.21
C ALA A 72 -1.50 -10.73 -1.10
N ASP A 73 -2.04 -11.28 -2.18
CA ASP A 73 -2.56 -12.66 -2.27
C ASP A 73 -1.45 -13.68 -2.01
N LEU A 74 -0.27 -13.43 -2.57
CA LEU A 74 0.90 -14.28 -2.33
C LEU A 74 1.28 -14.28 -0.84
N CYS A 75 1.23 -13.14 -0.16
CA CYS A 75 1.51 -13.03 1.28
C CYS A 75 0.48 -13.76 2.15
N SER A 76 -0.77 -13.81 1.72
CA SER A 76 -1.84 -14.54 2.41
C SER A 76 -1.84 -16.04 2.11
N SER A 77 -1.01 -16.50 1.18
CA SER A 77 -0.93 -17.92 0.81
C SER A 77 -0.09 -18.74 1.78
N ASP A 78 -0.28 -20.07 1.76
CA ASP A 78 0.47 -21.02 2.57
C ASP A 78 1.99 -20.92 2.40
N LEU A 79 2.45 -20.43 1.25
CA LEU A 79 3.87 -20.21 0.97
C LEU A 79 4.52 -19.24 1.97
N PHE A 80 3.76 -18.30 2.52
CA PHE A 80 4.23 -17.31 3.49
C PHE A 80 3.57 -17.45 4.88
N ALA A 81 2.93 -18.59 5.17
CA ALA A 81 2.27 -18.85 6.45
C ALA A 81 3.19 -18.60 7.66
N SER A 82 4.48 -18.93 7.56
CA SER A 82 5.45 -18.75 8.63
C SER A 82 5.76 -17.28 8.96
N VAL A 83 5.51 -16.37 8.01
CA VAL A 83 5.80 -14.93 8.14
C VAL A 83 4.52 -14.17 8.44
N PHE A 84 3.46 -14.43 7.69
CA PHE A 84 2.20 -13.67 7.73
C PHE A 84 1.03 -14.44 8.33
N LYS A 85 1.24 -15.67 8.82
CA LYS A 85 0.22 -16.50 9.49
C LYS A 85 -1.05 -16.73 8.66
N ASN A 86 -0.93 -16.75 7.32
CA ASN A 86 -2.08 -16.80 6.41
C ASN A 86 -3.12 -15.71 6.69
N CYS A 87 -2.66 -14.56 7.20
CA CYS A 87 -3.51 -13.45 7.50
C CYS A 87 -4.23 -13.01 6.21
N PRO A 88 -5.55 -12.79 6.24
CA PRO A 88 -6.25 -12.26 5.07
C PRO A 88 -5.66 -10.90 4.71
N ASN A 89 -5.71 -10.56 3.42
CA ASN A 89 -5.22 -9.28 2.91
C ASN A 89 -6.35 -8.43 2.33
N ARG A 90 -6.10 -7.13 2.27
CA ARG A 90 -6.94 -6.16 1.56
C ARG A 90 -6.08 -5.06 0.96
N VAL A 91 -6.21 -4.83 -0.35
CA VAL A 91 -5.61 -3.68 -1.01
C VAL A 91 -6.55 -2.50 -0.93
N VAL A 92 -6.12 -1.42 -0.27
CA VAL A 92 -6.92 -0.23 -0.02
C VAL A 92 -6.28 0.96 -0.73
N LYS A 93 -7.12 1.74 -1.41
CA LYS A 93 -6.72 3.00 -2.03
C LYS A 93 -6.89 4.13 -1.03
N LEU A 94 -5.85 4.93 -0.83
CA LEU A 94 -5.94 6.20 -0.12
C LEU A 94 -5.74 7.34 -1.11
N GLY A 95 -6.79 8.13 -1.35
CA GLY A 95 -6.72 9.21 -2.32
C GLY A 95 -7.82 10.23 -2.18
N THR A 96 -7.99 11.08 -3.20
CA THR A 96 -9.13 12.00 -3.24
C THR A 96 -10.25 11.37 -4.07
N LYS A 97 -11.52 11.61 -3.71
CA LYS A 97 -12.68 11.04 -4.42
C LYS A 97 -12.69 11.36 -5.92
N ARG A 98 -12.03 12.43 -6.33
CA ARG A 98 -11.85 12.83 -7.73
C ARG A 98 -11.12 11.76 -8.56
N HIS A 99 -10.20 11.02 -7.94
CA HIS A 99 -9.35 10.04 -8.62
C HIS A 99 -9.94 8.64 -8.71
N ILE A 100 -11.21 8.49 -8.33
CA ILE A 100 -11.93 7.21 -8.37
C ILE A 100 -13.13 7.31 -9.30
N HIS A 101 -13.19 6.36 -10.23
CA HIS A 101 -14.16 6.37 -11.31
C HIS A 101 -15.53 5.76 -10.94
N THR A 102 -15.76 5.34 -9.69
CA THR A 102 -17.03 4.73 -9.29
C THR A 102 -17.33 4.87 -7.80
N GLN A 103 -18.57 5.24 -7.47
CA GLN A 103 -19.17 5.20 -6.12
C GLN A 103 -19.25 3.78 -5.48
N ARG A 104 -18.59 2.76 -6.05
CA ARG A 104 -18.70 1.35 -5.64
C ARG A 104 -17.39 0.75 -5.11
N ASP A 105 -16.37 1.57 -4.93
CA ASP A 105 -15.09 1.11 -4.40
C ASP A 105 -15.14 1.07 -2.87
N SER A 106 -15.51 -0.09 -2.31
CA SER A 106 -15.57 -0.28 -0.84
C SER A 106 -14.19 -0.20 -0.18
N ASP A 107 -13.12 -0.30 -0.98
CA ASP A 107 -11.73 -0.37 -0.53
C ASP A 107 -11.01 0.95 -0.81
N PHE A 108 -11.65 2.05 -0.37
CA PHE A 108 -11.16 3.41 -0.52
C PHE A 108 -11.28 4.23 0.76
N ILE A 109 -10.24 5.01 1.03
CA ILE A 109 -10.18 6.02 2.08
C ILE A 109 -9.97 7.38 1.41
N ASP A 110 -10.80 8.37 1.76
CA ASP A 110 -10.65 9.74 1.29
C ASP A 110 -9.63 10.49 2.16
N TRP A 111 -8.73 11.26 1.55
CA TRP A 111 -7.85 12.18 2.28
C TRP A 111 -8.62 13.19 3.14
N ALA A 112 -9.85 13.53 2.76
CA ALA A 112 -10.72 14.35 3.60
C ALA A 112 -11.07 13.65 4.93
N ASP A 113 -11.32 12.34 4.90
CA ASP A 113 -11.63 11.54 6.09
C ASP A 113 -10.37 11.40 6.97
N VAL A 114 -9.19 11.20 6.36
CA VAL A 114 -7.91 11.18 7.08
C VAL A 114 -7.63 12.51 7.79
N ALA A 115 -7.92 13.64 7.15
CA ALA A 115 -7.74 14.96 7.76
C ALA A 115 -8.63 15.15 9.00
N GLN A 116 -9.86 14.63 8.95
CA GLN A 116 -10.78 14.65 10.09
C GLN A 116 -10.27 13.76 11.24
N VAL A 117 -9.89 12.52 10.95
CA VAL A 117 -9.34 11.61 11.97
C VAL A 117 -8.06 12.17 12.59
N ALA A 118 -7.21 12.82 11.80
CA ALA A 118 -6.00 13.47 12.30
C ALA A 118 -6.32 14.62 13.27
N GLU A 119 -7.36 15.41 13.01
CA GLU A 119 -7.83 16.47 13.92
C GLU A 119 -8.33 15.91 15.25
N GLU A 120 -9.00 14.75 15.23
CA GLU A 120 -9.54 14.12 16.42
C GLU A 120 -8.45 13.43 17.28
N LEU A 121 -7.45 12.82 16.64
CA LEU A 121 -6.48 11.95 17.32
C LEU A 121 -5.13 12.59 17.62
N LEU A 122 -4.69 13.59 16.85
CA LEU A 122 -3.37 14.21 17.07
C LEU A 122 -3.42 15.21 18.23
N ARG A 123 -2.34 15.24 19.03
CA ARG A 123 -2.19 16.25 20.09
C ARG A 123 -2.30 17.65 19.49
N HIS A 124 -3.00 18.51 20.21
CA HIS A 124 -3.34 19.89 19.81
C HIS A 124 -4.38 19.98 18.67
N GLY A 125 -4.96 18.87 18.22
CA GLY A 125 -6.11 18.83 17.32
C GLY A 125 -5.98 19.77 16.11
N ALA A 126 -6.90 20.73 15.99
CA ALA A 126 -6.92 21.72 14.91
C ALA A 126 -5.67 22.63 14.84
N ASP A 127 -4.97 22.82 15.95
CA ASP A 127 -3.75 23.64 16.05
C ASP A 127 -2.49 22.84 15.72
N ASN A 128 -2.62 21.54 15.43
CA ASN A 128 -1.52 20.72 14.98
C ASN A 128 -1.13 21.05 13.53
N TYR A 129 0.16 21.31 13.29
CA TYR A 129 0.68 21.66 11.96
C TYR A 129 0.35 20.61 10.88
N THR A 130 0.40 19.33 11.22
CA THR A 130 0.03 18.24 10.30
C THR A 130 -1.44 18.31 9.91
N VAL A 131 -2.32 18.58 10.88
CA VAL A 131 -3.76 18.74 10.64
C VAL A 131 -4.03 19.93 9.73
N GLN A 132 -3.38 21.07 10.00
CA GLN A 132 -3.52 22.27 9.16
C GLN A 132 -3.03 22.03 7.73
N ALA A 133 -1.90 21.36 7.56
CA ALA A 133 -1.36 21.00 6.25
C ALA A 133 -2.32 20.07 5.48
N LEU A 134 -2.84 19.03 6.13
CA LEU A 134 -3.82 18.11 5.50
C LEU A 134 -5.09 18.85 5.09
N LYS A 135 -5.65 19.69 5.96
CA LYS A 135 -6.84 20.50 5.64
C LYS A 135 -6.60 21.44 4.46
N ALA A 136 -5.44 22.10 4.42
CA ALA A 136 -5.07 22.98 3.30
C ALA A 136 -5.00 22.20 1.98
N LEU A 137 -4.37 21.02 1.98
CA LEU A 137 -4.28 20.15 0.80
C LEU A 137 -5.66 19.69 0.30
N VAL A 138 -6.54 19.26 1.21
CA VAL A 138 -7.91 18.85 0.87
C VAL A 138 -8.70 20.03 0.29
N GLU A 139 -8.58 21.23 0.85
CA GLU A 139 -9.25 22.42 0.34
C GLU A 139 -8.72 22.84 -1.05
N MET A 140 -7.40 22.71 -1.27
CA MET A 140 -6.81 22.94 -2.60
C MET A 140 -7.38 21.98 -3.66
N ASP A 141 -7.56 20.70 -3.34
CA ASP A 141 -8.18 19.73 -4.25
C ASP A 141 -9.64 20.09 -4.57
N ARG A 142 -10.43 20.44 -3.55
CA ARG A 142 -11.84 20.88 -3.72
C ARG A 142 -11.96 22.09 -4.65
N LYS A 143 -11.08 23.08 -4.50
CA LYS A 143 -11.06 24.27 -5.37
C LYS A 143 -10.71 23.92 -6.82
N LYS A 144 -9.76 23.01 -7.04
CA LYS A 144 -9.42 22.54 -8.39
C LYS A 144 -10.55 21.77 -9.06
N SER A 145 -11.38 21.06 -8.30
CA SER A 145 -12.56 20.38 -8.84
C SER A 145 -13.61 21.39 -9.32
N LYS A 146 -13.92 22.43 -8.52
CA LYS A 146 -14.85 23.49 -8.91
C LYS A 146 -14.42 24.21 -10.18
N HIS A 147 -13.12 24.45 -10.38
CA HIS A 147 -12.64 25.18 -11.55
C HIS A 147 -12.73 24.35 -12.86
N ASN A 148 -12.75 23.03 -12.76
CA ASN A 148 -12.87 22.14 -13.92
C ASN A 148 -14.32 21.90 -14.35
N ASP A 149 -15.32 22.12 -13.49
CA ASP A 149 -16.74 21.98 -13.84
C ASP A 149 -17.31 23.19 -14.63
N PHE A 150 -16.54 24.28 -14.77
CA PHE A 150 -16.90 25.48 -15.54
C PHE A 150 -16.21 25.56 -16.92
N ARG A 151 -15.61 24.47 -17.40
CA ARG A 151 -15.03 24.34 -18.74
C ARG A 151 -15.68 23.19 -19.49
#